data_AF-A0A6N9IZ63-F1
#
_entry.id   AF-A0A6N9IZ63-F1
#
_cell.length_a   1.000
_cell.length_b   1.000
_cell.length_c   1.000
_cell.angle_alpha   90.00
_cell.angle_beta   90.00
_cell.angle_gamma   90.00
#
_symmetry.space_group_name_H-M   'P 1'
#
loop_
_entity.id
_entity.type
_entity.pdbx_description
1 polymer ?
#
loop_
_entity_poly.entity_id
_entity_poly.type
_entity_poly.pdbx_seq_one_letter_code
_entity_poly.pdbx_strand_id
1 'polypeptide(L)' 'MSPRYYLTTAILVAVLTLAISWWKQKQTGREIFFVMVKVIAALAIIVGGVLAIAQLLSFLGIAQSGFFL' A
#
# COMPACT_ATOMS: atom_id res chain seq x y z
N MET A 1 -18.33 -3.33 2.53
CA MET A 1 -17.43 -4.09 3.42
C MET A 1 -16.98 -3.17 4.55
N SER A 2 -16.95 -3.64 5.80
CA SER A 2 -16.64 -2.76 6.95
C SER A 2 -15.14 -2.40 6.99
N PRO A 3 -14.78 -1.12 7.21
CA PRO A 3 -13.39 -0.66 7.36
C PRO A 3 -12.57 -1.46 8.38
N ARG A 4 -13.24 -2.10 9.34
CA ARG A 4 -12.63 -2.96 10.36
C ARG A 4 -11.83 -4.10 9.75
N TYR A 5 -12.29 -4.71 8.66
CA TYR A 5 -11.58 -5.82 8.02
C TYR A 5 -10.26 -5.40 7.38
N TYR A 6 -10.20 -4.19 6.80
CA TYR A 6 -8.98 -3.62 6.24
C TYR A 6 -7.98 -3.24 7.33
N LEU A 7 -8.47 -2.73 8.47
CA LEU A 7 -7.62 -2.48 9.64
C LEU A 7 -7.01 -3.77 10.19
N THR A 8 -7.82 -4.82 10.37
CA THR A 8 -7.35 -6.10 10.90
C THR A 8 -6.33 -6.74 9.96
N THR A 9 -6.57 -6.72 8.65
CA THR A 9 -5.62 -7.26 7.67
C THR A 9 -4.33 -6.44 7.59
N ALA A 10 -4.40 -5.10 7.65
CA ALA A 10 -3.21 -4.26 7.69
C ALA A 10 -2.34 -4.53 8.93
N ILE A 11 -2.96 -4.68 10.11
CA ILE A 11 -2.26 -5.03 11.36
C ILE A 11 -1.59 -6.41 11.22
N LEU A 12 -2.32 -7.39 10.67
CA LEU A 12 -1.82 -8.76 10.51
C LEU A 12 -0.62 -8.83 9.55
N VAL A 13 -0.67 -8.09 8.43
CA VAL A 13 0.45 -7.95 7.48
C VAL A 13 1.66 -7.27 8.15
N ALA A 14 1.43 -6.21 8.93
CA ALA A 14 2.51 -5.52 9.64
C ALA A 14 3.21 -6.43 10.65
N VAL A 15 2.45 -7.17 11.46
CA VAL A 15 2.98 -8.11 12.47
C VAL A 15 3.76 -9.25 11.82
N LEU A 16 3.24 -9.86 10.75
CA LEU A 16 3.96 -10.92 10.03
C LEU A 16 5.25 -10.40 9.40
N THR A 17 5.22 -9.19 8.82
CA THR A 17 6.41 -8.58 8.21
C THR A 17 7.50 -8.33 9.25
N LEU A 18 7.13 -7.83 10.43
CA LEU A 18 8.05 -7.63 11.55
C LEU A 18 8.58 -8.95 12.10
N ALA A 19 7.72 -9.95 12.27
CA ALA A 19 8.11 -11.28 12.75
C ALA A 19 9.10 -11.97 11.80
N ILE A 20 8.87 -11.90 10.48
CA ILE A 20 9.77 -12.44 9.45
C ILE A 20 11.09 -11.65 9.42
N SER A 21 11.03 -10.33 9.56
CA SER A 21 12.23 -9.47 9.59
C SER A 21 13.10 -9.76 10.82
N TRP A 22 12.48 -9.96 11.99
CA TRP A 22 13.15 -10.33 13.23
C TRP A 22 13.76 -11.74 13.14
N TRP A 23 13.00 -12.72 12.64
CA TRP A 23 13.44 -14.12 12.50
C TRP A 23 14.66 -14.25 11.57
N LYS A 24 14.75 -13.41 10.53
CA LYS A 24 15.88 -13.45 9.60
C LYS A 24 17.17 -12.83 10.14
N GLN A 25 17.17 -12.11 11.28
CA GLN A 25 18.34 -11.46 11.87
C GLN A 25 19.22 -10.70 10.84
N LYS A 26 18.63 -10.09 9.81
CA LYS A 26 19.37 -9.72 8.59
C LYS A 26 19.54 -8.23 8.35
N GLN A 27 19.02 -7.33 9.17
CA GLN A 27 19.09 -5.91 8.86
C GLN A 27 19.18 -5.01 10.10
N THR A 28 20.17 -4.11 10.11
CA THR A 28 20.29 -3.01 11.07
C THR A 28 19.01 -2.16 11.05
N GLY A 29 18.66 -1.48 12.16
CA GLY A 29 17.43 -0.66 12.22
C GLY A 29 17.30 0.35 11.07
N ARG A 30 18.44 0.82 10.54
CA ARG A 30 18.52 1.67 9.34
C ARG A 30 18.04 0.97 8.07
N GLU A 31 18.39 -0.30 7.88
CA GLU A 31 17.97 -1.08 6.71
C GLU A 31 16.47 -1.41 6.76
N ILE A 32 15.93 -1.73 7.95
CA ILE A 32 14.49 -1.92 8.15
C ILE A 32 13.72 -0.63 7.82
N PHE A 33 14.25 0.53 8.26
CA PHE A 33 13.68 1.84 7.90
C PHE A 33 13.69 2.08 6.39
N PHE A 34 14.79 1.76 5.70
CA PHE A 34 14.88 1.89 4.24
C PHE A 34 13.89 0.97 3.51
N VAL A 35 13.67 -0.26 3.99
CA VAL A 35 12.65 -1.15 3.45
C VAL A 35 11.26 -0.56 3.66
N MET A 36 10.97 0.00 4.83
CA MET A 36 9.68 0.63 5.10
C MET A 36 9.43 1.84 4.18
N VAL A 37 10.43 2.68 3.94
CA VAL A 37 10.34 3.79 2.97
C VAL A 37 10.08 3.28 1.55
N LYS A 38 10.75 2.21 1.13
CA LYS A 38 10.51 1.59 -0.19
C LYS A 38 9.09 1.06 -0.32
N VAL A 39 8.55 0.43 0.73
CA VAL A 39 7.16 -0.06 0.75
C VAL A 39 6.17 1.09 0.64
N ILE A 40 6.36 2.16 1.41
CA ILE A 40 5.51 3.37 1.36
C ILE A 40 5.58 4.02 -0.03
N ALA A 41 6.77 4.16 -0.60
CA ALA A 41 6.95 4.73 -1.92
C ALA A 41 6.27 3.88 -3.00
N ALA A 42 6.41 2.55 -2.94
CA ALA A 42 5.73 1.64 -3.86
C ALA A 42 4.20 1.75 -3.74
N LEU A 43 3.67 1.81 -2.52
CA LEU A 43 2.25 2.05 -2.26
C LEU A 43 1.77 3.38 -2.87
N ALA A 44 2.53 4.46 -2.66
CA ALA A 44 2.21 5.76 -3.23
C ALA A 44 2.19 5.76 -4.76
N ILE A 45 3.16 5.07 -5.39
CA ILE A 45 3.21 4.91 -6.85
C ILE A 45 1.98 4.13 -7.35
N ILE A 46 1.62 3.03 -6.68
CA ILE A 46 0.47 2.21 -7.07
C ILE A 46 -0.82 3.02 -6.94
N VAL A 47 -1.05 3.67 -5.79
CA VAL A 47 -2.25 4.49 -5.56
C VAL A 47 -2.32 5.64 -6.55
N GLY A 48 -1.21 6.37 -6.75
CA GLY A 48 -1.14 7.46 -7.72
C GLY A 48 -1.41 6.99 -9.14
N GLY A 49 -0.85 5.84 -9.54
CA GLY A 49 -1.11 5.23 -10.84
C GLY A 49 -2.58 4.85 -11.04
N VAL A 50 -3.22 4.25 -10.03
CA VAL A 50 -4.66 3.92 -10.07
C VAL A 50 -5.50 5.18 -10.21
N LEU A 51 -5.21 6.23 -9.45
CA LEU A 51 -5.93 7.51 -9.54
C LEU A 51 -5.75 8.16 -10.93
N ALA A 52 -4.53 8.15 -11.47
CA ALA A 52 -4.25 8.70 -12.80
C ALA A 52 -5.00 7.94 -13.90
N ILE A 53 -5.01 6.60 -13.84
CA ILE A 53 -5.76 5.76 -14.78
C ILE A 53 -7.26 6.01 -14.64
N ALA A 54 -7.77 6.09 -13.41
CA ALA A 54 -9.18 6.39 -13.17
C ALA A 54 -9.60 7.73 -13.78
N GLN A 55 -8.78 8.76 -13.60
CA GLN A 55 -9.04 10.08 -14.16
C GLN A 55 -8.97 10.06 -15.70
N LEU A 56 -8.02 9.32 -16.29
CA LEU A 56 -7.94 9.15 -17.73
C LEU A 56 -9.17 8.44 -18.30
N LEU A 57 -9.61 7.36 -17.66
CA LEU A 57 -10.82 6.62 -18.07
C LEU A 57 -12.08 7.47 -17.93
N SER A 58 -12.14 8.33 -16.90
CA SER A 58 -13.24 9.28 -16.74
C SER A 58 -13.22 10.37 -17.82
N PHE A 59 -12.04 10.90 -18.15
CA PHE A 59 -11.87 11.84 -19.26
C PHE A 59 -12.30 11.25 -20.61
N LEU A 60 -12.03 9.96 -20.83
CA LEU A 60 -12.45 9.22 -22.03
C LEU A 60 -13.94 8.81 -22.02
N GLY A 61 -14.69 9.11 -20.96
CA GLY A 61 -16.10 8.73 -20.82
C GLY A 61 -16.34 7.24 -20.58
N ILE A 62 -15.29 6.46 -20.28
CA ILE A 62 -15.36 5.02 -20.02
C ILE A 62 -15.77 4.75 -18.57
N ALA A 63 -15.31 5.58 -17.63
CA ALA A 63 -15.58 5.42 -16.20
C ALA A 63 -16.36 6.61 -15.61
N GLN A 64 -17.27 6.32 -14.68
CA GLN A 64 -18.04 7.34 -13.98
C GLN A 64 -17.13 8.13 -13.02
N SER A 65 -17.25 9.46 -13.05
CA SER A 65 -16.56 10.35 -12.11
C SER A 65 -16.98 10.00 -10.67
N GLY A 66 -16.02 9.75 -9.78
CA GLY A 66 -16.27 9.37 -8.38
C GLY A 66 -16.18 7.86 -8.09
N PHE A 67 -15.81 7.01 -9.06
CA PHE A 67 -15.64 5.57 -8.80
C PHE A 67 -14.55 5.25 -7.74
N PHE A 68 -13.56 6.14 -7.57
CA PHE A 68 -12.47 5.98 -6.59
C PHE A 68 -12.49 7.00 -5.42
N LEU A 69 -13.40 7.99 -5.43
CA LEU A 69 -13.50 9.07 -4.43
C LEU A 69 -14.96 9.39 -4.11
#